data_AF-A0A0K0ES36-F1
#
_entry.id   AF-A0A0K0ES36-F1
#
_cell.length_a   1.000
_cell.length_b   1.000
_cell.length_c   1.000
_cell.angle_alpha   90.00
_cell.angle_beta   90.00
_cell.angle_gamma   90.00
#
_symmetry.space_group_name_H-M   'P 1'
#
loop_
_entity.id
_entity.type
_entity.pdbx_description
1 polymer ?
#
loop_
_entity_poly.entity_id
_entity_poly.type
_entity_poly.pdbx_seq_one_letter_code
_entity_poly.pdbx_strand_id
1 'polypeptide(L)'
;MDQNLIANFTTVVSVDKNGLIKQINHTILSYILVTLTNGFVILITHFKKSFNITVETKKIVFLFCYTGLFFNIWSILTTLIYYIISLTSQKMNIFVVDVLEQFFFVLYNIYFITPFCITYWRFVLIYFNRVVLLPENICIAIITLIPSFVAFIDSVFFSNIVYSDGVFEHKHYYSSDLFVYMDILPQVTSSVLALFLNIMILMKVKMATKRSNDKSTVEKSEIPLTINLLFHSICPLILLVWGNLMIILGYIYNENGERTLSFMVFNKCDMIYRIISPITMIAFIEVYRYRFLKWFGYEYKKKLQSLKITTFIKYR
;
A
#
# COMPACT_ATOMS: atom_id res chain seq x y z
N MET A 1 35.77 11.66 -9.66
CA MET A 1 34.82 10.57 -9.35
C MET A 1 35.22 10.06 -7.98
N ASP A 2 34.38 10.25 -6.96
CA ASP A 2 34.74 9.94 -5.57
C ASP A 2 35.22 8.50 -5.45
N GLN A 3 36.33 8.28 -4.74
CA GLN A 3 36.92 6.94 -4.54
C GLN A 3 35.90 5.97 -3.94
N ASN A 4 34.97 6.46 -3.12
CA ASN A 4 33.88 5.68 -2.53
C ASN A 4 32.87 5.21 -3.58
N LEU A 5 32.56 6.05 -4.56
CA LEU A 5 31.64 5.69 -5.64
C LEU A 5 32.24 4.54 -6.48
N ILE A 6 33.54 4.61 -6.78
CA ILE A 6 34.27 3.55 -7.49
C ILE A 6 34.33 2.27 -6.65
N ALA A 7 34.53 2.38 -5.33
CA ALA A 7 34.49 1.24 -4.42
C ALA A 7 33.11 0.55 -4.46
N ASN A 8 32.01 1.30 -4.44
CA ASN A 8 30.66 0.72 -4.49
C ASN A 8 30.39 -0.04 -5.79
N PHE A 9 30.95 0.41 -6.93
CA PHE A 9 30.82 -0.31 -8.20
C PHE A 9 31.70 -1.56 -8.32
N THR A 10 32.70 -1.73 -7.46
CA THR A 10 33.67 -2.84 -7.55
C THR A 10 33.56 -3.84 -6.41
N THR A 11 33.02 -3.44 -5.27
CA THR A 11 32.83 -4.30 -4.10
C THR A 11 31.79 -5.37 -4.37
N VAL A 12 32.14 -6.60 -4.03
CA VAL A 12 31.30 -7.80 -4.17
C VAL A 12 31.03 -8.37 -2.79
N VAL A 13 29.76 -8.64 -2.50
CA VAL A 13 29.27 -9.14 -1.21
C VAL A 13 28.76 -10.56 -1.35
N SER A 14 28.95 -11.36 -0.31
CA SER A 14 28.42 -12.72 -0.30
C SER A 14 26.92 -12.74 0.00
N VAL A 15 26.23 -13.71 -0.61
CA VAL A 15 24.79 -13.98 -0.41
C VAL A 15 24.64 -15.27 0.38
N ASP A 16 24.20 -15.17 1.64
CA ASP A 16 23.93 -16.33 2.49
C ASP A 16 22.62 -17.02 2.06
N LYS A 17 22.80 -18.21 1.47
CA LYS A 17 21.72 -19.09 1.06
C LYS A 17 20.81 -19.47 2.22
N ASN A 18 21.35 -19.68 3.42
CA ASN A 18 20.55 -20.15 4.56
C ASN A 18 19.60 -19.07 5.08
N GLY A 19 20.09 -17.84 5.27
CA GLY A 19 19.20 -16.75 5.62
C GLY A 19 18.18 -16.41 4.53
N LEU A 20 18.57 -16.52 3.25
CA LEU A 20 17.61 -16.35 2.16
C LEU A 20 16.49 -17.40 2.18
N ILE A 21 16.83 -18.69 2.40
CA ILE A 21 15.82 -19.76 2.52
C ILE A 21 14.89 -19.49 3.70
N LYS A 22 15.43 -19.05 4.85
CA LYS A 22 14.59 -18.66 6.01
C LYS A 22 13.63 -17.52 5.65
N GLN A 23 14.10 -16.51 4.92
CA GLN A 23 13.26 -15.40 4.47
C GLN A 23 12.17 -15.85 3.49
N ILE A 24 12.53 -16.68 2.49
CA ILE A 24 11.59 -17.24 1.52
C ILE A 24 10.49 -18.02 2.23
N ASN A 25 10.87 -18.95 3.12
CA ASN A 25 9.91 -19.79 3.84
C ASN A 25 8.92 -18.97 4.67
N HIS A 26 9.33 -17.82 5.18
CA HIS A 26 8.46 -16.93 5.96
C HIS A 26 7.55 -16.03 5.10
N THR A 27 7.94 -15.71 3.86
CA THR A 27 7.33 -14.60 3.11
C THR A 27 6.62 -15.02 1.82
N ILE A 28 7.06 -16.10 1.16
CA ILE A 28 6.66 -16.38 -0.23
C ILE A 28 5.18 -16.72 -0.38
N LEU A 29 4.62 -17.53 0.53
CA LEU A 29 3.21 -17.88 0.51
C LEU A 29 2.33 -16.63 0.63
N SER A 30 2.72 -15.70 1.50
CA SER A 30 2.03 -14.42 1.68
C SER A 30 2.10 -13.57 0.43
N TYR A 31 3.27 -13.44 -0.21
CA TYR A 31 3.39 -12.70 -1.47
C TYR A 31 2.57 -13.29 -2.61
N ILE A 32 2.54 -14.63 -2.73
CA ILE A 32 1.68 -15.32 -3.70
C ILE A 32 0.21 -15.00 -3.41
N LEU A 33 -0.23 -15.11 -2.15
CA LEU A 33 -1.62 -14.87 -1.79
C LEU A 33 -2.04 -13.40 -2.03
N VAL A 34 -1.18 -12.43 -1.69
CA VAL A 34 -1.45 -11.00 -1.96
C VAL A 34 -1.54 -10.75 -3.46
N THR A 35 -0.64 -11.35 -4.24
CA THR A 35 -0.63 -11.23 -5.71
C THR A 35 -1.91 -11.81 -6.31
N LEU A 36 -2.31 -13.02 -5.91
CA LEU A 36 -3.54 -13.67 -6.35
C LEU A 36 -4.78 -12.85 -5.96
N THR A 37 -4.81 -12.31 -4.75
CA THR A 37 -5.95 -11.53 -4.27
C THR A 37 -6.10 -10.23 -5.08
N ASN A 38 -5.03 -9.47 -5.29
CA ASN A 38 -5.07 -8.28 -6.12
C ASN A 38 -5.44 -8.59 -7.58
N GLY A 39 -4.85 -9.64 -8.16
CA GLY A 39 -5.17 -10.08 -9.51
C GLY A 39 -6.65 -10.46 -9.66
N PHE A 40 -7.20 -11.19 -8.69
CA PHE A 40 -8.61 -11.56 -8.65
C PHE A 40 -9.53 -10.34 -8.58
N VAL A 41 -9.21 -9.35 -7.71
CA VAL A 41 -9.97 -8.10 -7.62
C VAL A 41 -9.95 -7.34 -8.95
N ILE A 42 -8.79 -7.25 -9.60
CA ILE A 42 -8.68 -6.60 -10.92
C ILE A 42 -9.53 -7.34 -11.97
N LEU A 43 -9.44 -8.67 -12.04
CA LEU A 43 -10.21 -9.47 -12.99
C LEU A 43 -11.72 -9.27 -12.83
N ILE A 44 -12.20 -9.32 -11.59
CA ILE A 44 -13.61 -9.08 -11.26
C ILE A 44 -14.04 -7.67 -11.66
N THR A 45 -13.20 -6.67 -11.38
CA THR A 45 -13.47 -5.25 -11.67
C THR A 45 -13.51 -4.95 -13.16
N HIS A 46 -12.61 -5.57 -13.93
CA HIS A 46 -12.45 -5.33 -15.34
C HIS A 46 -13.45 -6.11 -16.19
N PHE A 47 -13.46 -7.44 -16.06
CA PHE A 47 -14.14 -8.31 -17.03
C PHE A 47 -15.61 -8.53 -16.72
N LYS A 48 -16.01 -8.38 -15.45
CA LYS A 48 -17.36 -8.76 -15.07
C LYS A 48 -18.33 -7.58 -15.27
N LYS A 49 -18.91 -7.51 -16.47
CA LYS A 49 -19.99 -6.57 -16.86
C LYS A 49 -21.11 -6.44 -15.81
N SER A 50 -21.32 -7.46 -14.98
CA SER A 50 -22.35 -7.44 -13.92
C SER A 50 -22.16 -6.34 -12.86
N PHE A 51 -20.94 -5.82 -12.69
CA PHE A 51 -20.70 -4.70 -11.79
C PHE A 51 -20.80 -3.39 -12.60
N ASN A 52 -21.97 -2.74 -12.55
CA ASN A 52 -22.19 -1.37 -13.04
C ASN A 52 -21.51 -0.37 -12.09
N ILE A 53 -20.19 -0.46 -12.00
CA ILE A 53 -19.36 0.43 -11.19
C ILE A 53 -19.08 1.67 -12.02
N THR A 54 -19.15 2.85 -11.39
CA THR A 54 -18.76 4.10 -12.02
C THR A 54 -17.29 4.03 -12.45
N VAL A 55 -16.96 4.73 -13.53
CA VAL A 55 -15.57 4.79 -14.02
C VAL A 55 -14.62 5.24 -12.92
N GLU A 56 -15.05 6.16 -12.07
CA GLU A 56 -14.25 6.69 -10.97
C GLU A 56 -13.98 5.65 -9.87
N THR A 57 -14.98 4.89 -9.45
CA THR A 57 -14.76 3.83 -8.46
C THR A 57 -13.85 2.72 -9.03
N LYS A 58 -13.94 2.42 -10.34
CA LYS A 58 -13.00 1.48 -10.97
C LYS A 58 -11.56 1.98 -10.93
N LYS A 59 -11.33 3.26 -11.22
CA LYS A 59 -9.99 3.87 -11.15
C LYS A 59 -9.39 3.76 -9.75
N ILE A 60 -10.19 4.00 -8.70
CA ILE A 60 -9.75 3.86 -7.30
C ILE A 60 -9.32 2.42 -7.00
N VAL A 61 -10.16 1.44 -7.33
CA VAL A 61 -9.86 0.02 -7.11
C VAL A 61 -8.61 -0.40 -7.89
N PHE A 62 -8.51 -0.01 -9.16
CA PHE A 62 -7.36 -0.33 -9.99
C PHE A 62 -6.08 0.29 -9.48
N LEU A 63 -6.09 1.58 -9.13
CA LEU A 63 -4.90 2.24 -8.60
C LEU A 63 -4.38 1.51 -7.36
N PHE A 64 -5.27 1.19 -6.42
CA PHE A 64 -4.91 0.48 -5.20
C PHE A 64 -4.38 -0.94 -5.47
N CYS A 65 -5.06 -1.71 -6.33
CA CYS A 65 -4.62 -3.07 -6.63
C CYS A 65 -3.34 -3.13 -7.49
N TYR A 66 -3.14 -2.18 -8.40
CA TYR A 66 -1.92 -2.14 -9.22
C TYR A 66 -0.71 -1.74 -8.40
N THR A 67 -0.81 -0.78 -7.48
CA THR A 67 0.32 -0.42 -6.60
C THR A 67 0.67 -1.59 -5.68
N GLY A 68 -0.34 -2.29 -5.14
CA GLY A 68 -0.15 -3.54 -4.41
C GLY A 68 0.53 -4.63 -5.24
N LEU A 69 0.06 -4.89 -6.47
CA LEU A 69 0.67 -5.89 -7.35
C LEU A 69 2.11 -5.55 -7.70
N PHE A 70 2.37 -4.31 -8.08
CA PHE A 70 3.70 -3.89 -8.53
C PHE A 70 4.73 -4.06 -7.39
N PHE A 71 4.36 -3.66 -6.18
CA PHE A 71 5.20 -3.86 -5.00
C PHE A 71 5.47 -5.35 -4.71
N ASN A 72 4.45 -6.22 -4.79
CA ASN A 72 4.64 -7.66 -4.56
C ASN A 72 5.47 -8.33 -5.66
N ILE A 73 5.24 -7.98 -6.92
CA ILE A 73 6.00 -8.52 -8.05
C ILE A 73 7.47 -8.17 -7.89
N TRP A 74 7.78 -6.92 -7.54
CA TRP A 74 9.16 -6.51 -7.24
C TRP A 74 9.77 -7.37 -6.13
N SER A 75 9.06 -7.52 -5.01
CA SER A 75 9.52 -8.31 -3.85
C SER A 75 9.80 -9.78 -4.21
N ILE A 76 8.96 -10.39 -5.04
CA ILE A 76 9.15 -11.76 -5.51
C ILE A 76 10.34 -11.83 -6.46
N LEU A 77 10.45 -10.89 -7.40
CA LEU A 77 11.51 -10.85 -8.39
C LEU A 77 12.90 -10.69 -7.75
N THR A 78 13.05 -9.75 -6.80
CA THR A 78 14.31 -9.55 -6.08
C THR A 78 14.70 -10.80 -5.30
N THR A 79 13.75 -11.40 -4.59
CA THR A 79 13.97 -12.66 -3.86
C THR A 79 14.40 -13.79 -4.80
N LEU A 80 13.80 -13.91 -5.98
CA LEU A 80 14.20 -14.88 -7.01
C LEU A 80 15.61 -14.63 -7.54
N ILE A 81 15.95 -13.36 -7.80
CA ILE A 81 17.30 -12.96 -8.23
C ILE A 81 18.33 -13.39 -7.17
N TYR A 82 18.09 -13.07 -5.89
CA TYR A 82 18.98 -13.47 -4.81
C TYR A 82 19.09 -14.98 -4.70
N TYR A 83 18.00 -15.72 -4.92
CA TYR A 83 17.99 -17.17 -4.87
C TYR A 83 18.85 -17.77 -5.98
N ILE A 84 18.70 -17.30 -7.22
CA ILE A 84 19.51 -17.75 -8.36
C ILE A 84 21.00 -17.44 -8.13
N ILE A 85 21.31 -16.25 -7.61
CA ILE A 85 22.70 -15.86 -7.30
C ILE A 85 23.28 -16.74 -6.18
N SER A 86 22.49 -17.03 -5.13
CA SER A 86 22.91 -17.91 -4.03
C SER A 86 23.20 -19.35 -4.48
N LEU A 87 22.62 -19.78 -5.60
CA LEU A 87 22.86 -21.10 -6.21
C LEU A 87 24.05 -21.13 -7.17
N THR A 88 24.44 -19.99 -7.73
CA THR A 88 25.43 -19.93 -8.84
C THR A 88 26.77 -19.37 -8.37
N SER A 89 26.84 -18.06 -8.08
CA SER A 89 28.09 -17.36 -7.74
C SER A 89 28.26 -17.14 -6.24
N GLN A 90 27.16 -17.15 -5.47
CA GLN A 90 27.09 -16.72 -4.06
C GLN A 90 27.61 -15.29 -3.82
N LYS A 91 27.75 -14.51 -4.88
CA LYS A 91 28.42 -13.21 -4.88
C LYS A 91 27.66 -12.23 -5.75
N MET A 92 27.41 -11.04 -5.21
CA MET A 92 26.67 -9.97 -5.88
C MET A 92 27.38 -8.64 -5.67
N ASN A 93 27.29 -7.73 -6.64
CA ASN A 93 27.84 -6.39 -6.48
C ASN A 93 27.03 -5.61 -5.44
N ILE A 94 27.69 -4.97 -4.47
CA ILE A 94 27.03 -4.24 -3.38
C ILE A 94 26.09 -3.17 -3.92
N PHE A 95 26.48 -2.46 -4.98
CA PHE A 95 25.64 -1.45 -5.62
C PHE A 95 24.30 -2.03 -6.09
N VAL A 96 24.30 -3.23 -6.66
CA VAL A 96 23.06 -3.87 -7.14
C VAL A 96 22.21 -4.31 -5.95
N VAL A 97 22.81 -4.80 -4.87
CA VAL A 97 22.11 -5.13 -3.62
C VAL A 97 21.43 -3.88 -3.07
N ASP A 98 22.17 -2.78 -2.93
CA ASP A 98 21.64 -1.52 -2.40
C ASP A 98 20.50 -0.98 -3.27
N VAL A 99 20.64 -0.98 -4.59
CA VAL A 99 19.56 -0.55 -5.50
C VAL A 99 18.30 -1.39 -5.30
N LEU A 100 18.42 -2.73 -5.26
CA LEU A 100 17.25 -3.61 -5.18
C LEU A 100 16.54 -3.54 -3.81
N GLU A 101 17.31 -3.51 -2.73
CA GLU A 101 16.81 -3.37 -1.36
C GLU A 101 16.24 -1.97 -1.10
N GLN A 102 16.93 -0.90 -1.52
CA GLN A 102 16.44 0.45 -1.26
C GLN A 102 15.24 0.80 -2.12
N PHE A 103 15.15 0.27 -3.35
CA PHE A 103 13.96 0.47 -4.18
C PHE A 103 12.72 -0.24 -3.62
N PHE A 104 12.89 -1.31 -2.83
CA PHE A 104 11.77 -1.91 -2.10
C PHE A 104 11.10 -0.90 -1.16
N PHE A 105 11.86 -0.08 -0.44
CA PHE A 105 11.30 0.95 0.46
C PHE A 105 10.57 2.06 -0.31
N VAL A 106 11.10 2.47 -1.47
CA VAL A 106 10.41 3.41 -2.37
C VAL A 106 9.04 2.85 -2.82
N LEU A 107 8.99 1.57 -3.20
CA LEU A 107 7.74 0.91 -3.59
C LEU A 107 6.79 0.69 -2.42
N TYR A 108 7.33 0.40 -1.23
CA TYR A 108 6.56 0.31 0.01
C TYR A 108 5.88 1.67 0.30
N ASN A 109 6.63 2.76 0.19
CA ASN A 109 6.09 4.11 0.29
C ASN A 109 5.01 4.39 -0.75
N ILE A 110 5.21 4.03 -2.03
CA ILE A 110 4.18 4.16 -3.09
C ILE A 110 2.89 3.44 -2.68
N TYR A 111 2.99 2.22 -2.16
CA TYR A 111 1.84 1.44 -1.70
C TYR A 111 1.10 2.17 -0.56
N PHE A 112 1.82 2.66 0.45
CA PHE A 112 1.22 3.31 1.62
C PHE A 112 0.73 4.74 1.38
N ILE A 113 1.26 5.49 0.41
CA ILE A 113 0.70 6.79 0.03
C ILE A 113 -0.56 6.67 -0.85
N THR A 114 -0.82 5.50 -1.43
CA THR A 114 -1.95 5.31 -2.36
C THR A 114 -3.32 5.66 -1.73
N PRO A 115 -3.66 5.21 -0.50
CA PRO A 115 -4.85 5.66 0.21
C PRO A 115 -4.97 7.19 0.35
N PHE A 116 -3.85 7.88 0.60
CA PHE A 116 -3.83 9.34 0.67
C PHE A 116 -4.17 9.98 -0.68
N CYS A 117 -3.54 9.54 -1.77
CA CYS A 117 -3.84 10.05 -3.11
C CYS A 117 -5.33 9.86 -3.47
N ILE A 118 -5.89 8.70 -3.16
CA ILE A 118 -7.33 8.42 -3.34
C ILE A 118 -8.18 9.35 -2.46
N THR A 119 -7.79 9.55 -1.21
CA THR A 119 -8.52 10.39 -0.26
C THR A 119 -8.46 11.86 -0.67
N TYR A 120 -7.30 12.37 -1.08
CA TYR A 120 -7.13 13.72 -1.61
C TYR A 120 -8.05 13.95 -2.81
N TRP A 121 -8.02 13.02 -3.76
CA TRP A 121 -8.86 13.11 -4.94
C TRP A 121 -10.35 13.19 -4.57
N ARG A 122 -10.82 12.31 -3.68
CA ARG A 122 -12.21 12.33 -3.20
C ARG A 122 -12.52 13.60 -2.40
N PHE A 123 -11.58 14.10 -1.62
CA PHE A 123 -11.74 15.34 -0.87
C PHE A 123 -12.01 16.50 -1.82
N VAL A 124 -11.20 16.67 -2.86
CA VAL A 124 -11.42 17.76 -3.82
C VAL A 124 -12.75 17.61 -4.54
N LEU A 125 -13.09 16.38 -4.94
CA LEU A 125 -14.35 16.12 -5.63
C LEU A 125 -15.59 16.37 -4.76
N ILE A 126 -15.57 15.98 -3.48
CA ILE A 126 -16.74 16.10 -2.58
C ILE A 126 -16.81 17.48 -1.94
N TYR A 127 -15.67 18.03 -1.54
CA TYR A 127 -15.62 19.28 -0.80
C TYR A 127 -15.70 20.51 -1.71
N PHE A 128 -14.97 20.50 -2.83
CA PHE A 128 -14.93 21.59 -3.80
C PHE A 128 -15.80 21.36 -5.04
N ASN A 129 -16.41 20.17 -5.19
CA ASN A 129 -17.20 19.82 -6.38
C ASN A 129 -16.41 19.99 -7.70
N ARG A 130 -15.09 19.73 -7.65
CA ARG A 130 -14.15 19.89 -8.76
C ARG A 130 -13.55 18.54 -9.15
N VAL A 131 -13.50 18.26 -10.45
CA VAL A 131 -12.76 17.10 -10.96
C VAL A 131 -11.27 17.37 -10.85
N VAL A 132 -10.54 16.47 -10.18
CA VAL A 132 -9.07 16.52 -10.14
C VAL A 132 -8.51 15.98 -11.45
N LEU A 133 -7.64 16.75 -12.08
CA LEU A 133 -6.96 16.33 -13.30
C LEU A 133 -5.89 15.29 -12.98
N LEU A 134 -5.65 14.35 -13.90
CA LEU A 134 -4.61 13.33 -13.73
C LEU A 134 -3.22 13.91 -13.42
N PRO A 135 -2.75 15.00 -14.07
CA PRO A 135 -1.46 15.61 -13.74
C PRO A 135 -1.38 16.14 -12.30
N GLU A 136 -2.47 16.63 -11.74
CA GLU A 136 -2.51 17.11 -10.35
C GLU A 136 -2.26 15.97 -9.37
N ASN A 137 -2.93 14.82 -9.56
CA ASN A 137 -2.71 13.63 -8.75
C ASN A 137 -1.28 13.10 -8.89
N ILE A 138 -0.72 13.11 -10.10
CA ILE A 138 0.67 12.70 -10.34
C ILE A 138 1.64 13.64 -9.62
N CYS A 139 1.43 14.96 -9.71
CA CYS A 139 2.28 15.94 -9.02
C CYS A 139 2.26 15.73 -7.51
N ILE A 140 1.08 15.51 -6.91
CA ILE A 140 0.96 15.27 -5.48
C ILE A 140 1.67 13.98 -5.08
N ALA A 141 1.51 12.90 -5.85
CA ALA A 141 2.21 11.64 -5.59
C ALA A 141 3.74 11.83 -5.67
N ILE A 142 4.24 12.52 -6.69
CA ILE A 142 5.68 12.81 -6.85
C ILE A 142 6.19 13.63 -5.67
N ILE A 143 5.54 14.75 -5.35
CA ILE A 143 5.96 15.63 -4.24
C ILE A 143 6.00 14.86 -2.93
N THR A 144 5.02 13.99 -2.68
CA THR A 144 4.96 13.16 -1.47
C THR A 144 6.12 12.16 -1.40
N LEU A 145 6.63 11.68 -2.54
CA LEU A 145 7.70 10.68 -2.62
C LEU A 145 9.11 11.26 -2.69
N ILE A 146 9.28 12.57 -2.92
CA ILE A 146 10.60 13.22 -2.97
C ILE A 146 11.49 12.82 -1.77
N PRO A 147 11.00 12.85 -0.51
CA PRO A 147 11.82 12.44 0.63
C PRO A 147 12.35 11.00 0.53
N SER A 148 11.53 10.03 0.12
CA SER A 148 11.97 8.64 -0.03
C SER A 148 12.99 8.48 -1.17
N PHE A 149 12.84 9.23 -2.28
CA PHE A 149 13.86 9.24 -3.33
C PHE A 149 15.18 9.87 -2.87
N VAL A 150 15.14 10.90 -2.05
CA VAL A 150 16.36 11.49 -1.47
C VAL A 150 17.06 10.48 -0.56
N ALA A 151 16.31 9.77 0.30
CA ALA A 151 16.86 8.72 1.14
C ALA A 151 17.44 7.54 0.32
N PHE A 152 16.76 7.13 -0.74
CA PHE A 152 17.25 6.13 -1.70
C PHE A 152 18.58 6.55 -2.32
N ILE A 153 18.68 7.80 -2.80
CA ILE A 153 19.89 8.32 -3.42
C ILE A 153 21.05 8.36 -2.41
N ASP A 154 20.81 8.81 -1.18
CA ASP A 154 21.82 8.81 -0.11
C ASP A 154 22.36 7.41 0.14
N SER A 155 21.49 6.44 0.42
CA SER A 155 21.89 5.08 0.76
C SER A 155 22.66 4.38 -0.37
N VAL A 156 22.22 4.53 -1.62
CA VAL A 156 22.82 3.83 -2.77
C VAL A 156 24.13 4.47 -3.26
N PHE A 157 24.21 5.81 -3.26
CA PHE A 157 25.31 6.52 -3.93
C PHE A 157 26.29 7.22 -2.98
N PHE A 158 25.88 7.59 -1.77
CA PHE A 158 26.66 8.49 -0.92
C PHE A 158 27.06 7.90 0.43
N SER A 159 26.23 7.02 0.99
CA SER A 159 26.51 6.44 2.29
C SER A 159 27.72 5.53 2.29
N ASN A 160 28.49 5.61 3.36
CA ASN A 160 29.63 4.74 3.65
C ASN A 160 29.38 3.88 4.92
N ILE A 161 28.17 3.95 5.48
CA ILE A 161 27.81 3.16 6.66
C ILE A 161 27.40 1.78 6.19
N VAL A 162 28.18 0.77 6.52
CA VAL A 162 27.95 -0.61 6.11
C VAL A 162 27.40 -1.41 7.29
N TYR A 163 26.42 -2.26 7.02
CA TYR A 163 25.89 -3.24 7.96
C TYR A 163 25.67 -4.58 7.27
N SER A 164 25.55 -5.65 8.08
CA SER A 164 25.25 -7.00 7.61
C SER A 164 23.82 -7.38 7.99
N ASP A 165 23.22 -8.30 7.25
CA ASP A 165 22.01 -8.98 7.71
C ASP A 165 22.11 -10.50 7.50
N GLY A 166 20.99 -11.20 7.64
CA GLY A 166 20.96 -12.65 7.46
C GLY A 166 21.14 -13.09 6.01
N VAL A 167 21.07 -12.21 5.01
CA VAL A 167 21.14 -12.55 3.58
C VAL A 167 22.41 -12.04 2.94
N PHE A 168 22.85 -10.83 3.30
CA PHE A 168 24.03 -10.19 2.73
C PHE A 168 25.05 -9.89 3.82
N GLU A 169 26.31 -10.22 3.52
CA GLU A 169 27.44 -9.91 4.39
C GLU A 169 27.61 -8.40 4.62
N HIS A 170 27.43 -7.61 3.56
CA HIS A 170 27.54 -6.16 3.62
C HIS A 170 26.49 -5.51 2.71
N LYS A 171 25.92 -4.41 3.19
CA LYS A 171 25.08 -3.46 2.44
C LYS A 171 25.13 -2.08 3.08
N HIS A 172 24.80 -1.05 2.31
CA HIS A 172 24.80 0.32 2.81
C HIS A 172 23.53 0.64 3.60
N TYR A 173 23.73 1.27 4.75
CA TYR A 173 22.70 1.96 5.52
C TYR A 173 22.65 3.44 5.14
N TYR A 174 21.70 4.19 5.69
CA TYR A 174 21.63 5.63 5.50
C TYR A 174 22.81 6.36 6.15
N SER A 175 23.26 7.47 5.56
CA SER A 175 24.38 8.28 6.07
C SER A 175 24.09 8.96 7.40
N SER A 176 22.81 9.18 7.71
CA SER A 176 22.36 9.81 8.96
C SER A 176 20.89 9.49 9.24
N ASP A 177 20.47 9.70 10.50
CA ASP A 177 19.07 9.54 10.93
C ASP A 177 18.11 10.42 10.13
N LEU A 178 18.57 11.56 9.60
CA LEU A 178 17.76 12.42 8.74
C LEU A 178 17.21 11.64 7.53
N PHE A 179 18.02 10.81 6.89
CA PHE A 179 17.60 10.04 5.72
C PHE A 179 16.69 8.88 6.10
N VAL A 180 16.86 8.29 7.29
CA VAL A 180 15.90 7.34 7.86
C VAL A 180 14.54 8.02 7.98
N TYR A 181 14.48 9.23 8.54
CA TYR A 181 13.22 9.98 8.63
C TYR A 181 12.66 10.37 7.27
N MET A 182 13.50 10.74 6.30
CA MET A 182 13.04 11.05 4.94
C MET A 182 12.38 9.85 4.26
N ASP A 183 12.83 8.62 4.53
CA ASP A 183 12.18 7.42 4.01
C ASP A 183 10.86 7.10 4.73
N ILE A 184 10.78 7.37 6.03
CA ILE A 184 9.59 7.11 6.85
C ILE A 184 8.49 8.17 6.66
N LEU A 185 8.88 9.42 6.36
CA LEU A 185 7.99 10.58 6.37
C LEU A 185 6.81 10.46 5.39
N PRO A 186 6.97 9.99 4.13
CA PRO A 186 5.88 9.85 3.18
C PRO A 186 4.76 8.94 3.71
N GLN A 187 5.09 7.74 4.19
CA GLN A 187 4.11 6.76 4.66
C GLN A 187 3.36 7.21 5.93
N VAL A 188 4.04 7.83 6.90
CA VAL A 188 3.40 8.32 8.14
C VAL A 188 2.56 9.56 7.87
N THR A 189 3.12 10.56 7.20
CA THR A 189 2.44 11.84 6.96
C THR A 189 1.22 11.66 6.06
N SER A 190 1.34 10.85 5.01
CA SER A 190 0.21 10.54 4.13
C SER A 190 -0.93 9.85 4.87
N SER A 191 -0.62 8.89 5.75
CA SER A 191 -1.63 8.18 6.56
C SER A 191 -2.35 9.12 7.53
N VAL A 192 -1.63 10.05 8.16
CA VAL A 192 -2.20 11.09 9.03
C VAL A 192 -3.08 12.05 8.23
N LEU A 193 -2.60 12.56 7.08
CA LEU A 193 -3.38 13.46 6.23
C LEU A 193 -4.63 12.77 5.69
N ALA A 194 -4.53 11.52 5.25
CA ALA A 194 -5.67 10.73 4.80
C ALA A 194 -6.72 10.57 5.90
N LEU A 195 -6.31 10.37 7.15
CA LEU A 195 -7.23 10.31 8.29
C LEU A 195 -8.02 11.62 8.43
N PHE A 196 -7.34 12.77 8.47
CA PHE A 196 -8.00 14.07 8.59
C PHE A 196 -8.95 14.36 7.43
N LEU A 197 -8.49 14.12 6.19
CA LEU A 197 -9.31 14.36 5.00
C LEU A 197 -10.54 13.43 4.97
N ASN A 198 -10.41 12.17 5.35
CA ASN A 198 -11.55 11.25 5.43
C ASN A 198 -12.57 11.69 6.50
N ILE A 199 -12.13 12.21 7.64
CA ILE A 199 -13.02 12.79 8.66
C ILE A 199 -13.76 14.00 8.07
N MET A 200 -13.08 14.91 7.38
CA MET A 200 -13.70 16.07 6.73
C MET A 200 -14.72 15.66 5.66
N ILE A 201 -14.40 14.65 4.83
CA ILE A 201 -15.34 14.09 3.85
C ILE A 201 -16.59 13.56 4.56
N LEU A 202 -16.42 12.78 5.62
CA LEU A 202 -17.54 12.21 6.38
C LEU A 202 -18.44 13.30 6.97
N MET A 203 -17.85 14.36 7.53
CA MET A 203 -18.58 15.52 8.05
C MET A 203 -19.37 16.21 6.94
N LYS A 204 -18.74 16.47 5.79
CA LYS A 204 -19.39 17.13 4.64
C LYS A 204 -20.55 16.31 4.11
N VAL A 205 -20.37 14.99 3.93
CA VAL A 205 -21.41 14.08 3.48
C VAL A 205 -22.60 14.09 4.45
N LYS A 206 -22.34 13.96 5.76
CA LYS A 206 -23.41 14.03 6.79
C LYS A 206 -24.15 15.36 6.81
N MET A 207 -23.45 16.48 6.63
CA MET A 207 -24.08 17.80 6.56
C MET A 207 -24.95 17.95 5.31
N ALA A 208 -24.51 17.41 4.18
CA ALA A 208 -25.28 17.41 2.94
C ALA A 208 -26.56 16.57 3.07
N THR A 209 -26.50 15.37 3.64
CA THR A 209 -27.70 14.54 3.88
C THR A 209 -28.67 15.16 4.87
N LYS A 210 -28.19 15.92 5.87
CA LYS A 210 -29.09 16.64 6.79
C LYS A 210 -29.89 17.74 6.07
N ARG A 211 -29.36 18.28 4.96
CA ARG A 211 -29.98 19.36 4.18
C ARG A 211 -30.83 18.86 3.02
N SER A 212 -30.64 17.64 2.51
CA SER A 212 -31.44 17.09 1.41
C SER A 212 -32.68 16.34 1.91
N ASN A 213 -33.83 16.58 1.27
CA ASN A 213 -35.03 15.77 1.49
C ASN A 213 -34.86 14.34 0.96
N ASP A 214 -33.95 14.15 0.00
CA ASP A 214 -33.61 12.84 -0.56
C ASP A 214 -32.39 12.26 0.17
N LYS A 215 -32.65 11.65 1.33
CA LYS A 215 -31.61 11.08 2.21
C LYS A 215 -30.95 9.82 1.66
N SER A 216 -31.57 9.15 0.68
CA SER A 216 -31.39 7.70 0.53
C SER A 216 -30.29 7.24 -0.44
N THR A 217 -29.82 8.07 -1.38
CA THR A 217 -28.94 7.63 -2.47
C THR A 217 -27.48 8.02 -2.27
N VAL A 218 -27.17 9.27 -1.92
CA VAL A 218 -25.78 9.73 -1.71
C VAL A 218 -25.15 9.09 -0.47
N GLU A 219 -25.95 8.91 0.58
CA GLU A 219 -25.48 8.33 1.85
C GLU A 219 -25.07 6.86 1.70
N LYS A 220 -25.77 6.11 0.84
CA LYS A 220 -25.57 4.66 0.68
C LYS A 220 -24.25 4.29 0.01
N SER A 221 -23.74 5.12 -0.92
CA SER A 221 -22.46 4.84 -1.59
C SER A 221 -21.27 5.49 -0.90
N GLU A 222 -21.39 6.75 -0.46
CA GLU A 222 -20.23 7.52 0.01
C GLU A 222 -19.80 7.18 1.44
N ILE A 223 -20.74 6.85 2.35
CA ILE A 223 -20.39 6.51 3.74
C ILE A 223 -19.57 5.20 3.79
N PRO A 224 -20.01 4.07 3.19
CA PRO A 224 -19.24 2.84 3.23
C PRO A 224 -17.84 2.99 2.61
N LEU A 225 -17.73 3.71 1.49
CA LEU A 225 -16.43 3.95 0.86
C LEU A 225 -15.51 4.81 1.75
N THR A 226 -16.06 5.81 2.44
CA THR A 226 -15.29 6.65 3.38
C THR A 226 -14.87 5.86 4.62
N ILE A 227 -15.72 4.97 5.13
CA ILE A 227 -15.36 4.05 6.22
C ILE A 227 -14.22 3.12 5.78
N ASN A 228 -14.26 2.61 4.53
CA ASN A 228 -13.18 1.80 4.00
C ASN A 228 -11.86 2.58 3.91
N LEU A 229 -11.90 3.83 3.45
CA LEU A 229 -10.69 4.66 3.41
C LEU A 229 -10.18 5.04 4.80
N LEU A 230 -11.06 5.20 5.79
CA LEU A 230 -10.65 5.32 7.20
C LEU A 230 -9.93 4.06 7.68
N PHE A 231 -10.41 2.87 7.34
CA PHE A 231 -9.70 1.62 7.60
C PHE A 231 -8.31 1.62 6.95
N HIS A 232 -8.20 2.04 5.69
CA HIS A 232 -6.93 2.20 4.98
C HIS A 232 -6.09 3.42 5.38
N SER A 233 -6.54 4.21 6.36
CA SER A 233 -5.73 5.27 6.98
C SER A 233 -5.26 4.84 8.37
N ILE A 234 -6.17 4.25 9.16
CA ILE A 234 -5.92 3.87 10.56
C ILE A 234 -5.05 2.61 10.65
N CYS A 235 -5.39 1.53 9.94
CA CYS A 235 -4.64 0.29 10.04
C CYS A 235 -3.19 0.45 9.57
N PRO A 236 -2.92 1.09 8.40
CA PRO A 236 -1.58 1.49 8.02
C PRO A 236 -0.89 2.35 9.07
N LEU A 237 -1.52 3.39 9.60
CA LEU A 237 -0.87 4.27 10.57
C LEU A 237 -0.37 3.48 11.80
N ILE A 238 -1.19 2.56 12.33
CA ILE A 238 -0.79 1.71 13.47
C ILE A 238 0.40 0.83 13.10
N LEU A 239 0.34 0.16 11.94
CA LEU A 239 1.41 -0.73 11.48
C LEU A 239 2.71 0.04 11.22
N LEU A 240 2.62 1.17 10.54
CA LEU A 240 3.75 2.02 10.21
C LEU A 240 4.39 2.61 11.46
N VAL A 241 3.61 3.10 12.43
CA VAL A 241 4.17 3.58 13.71
C VAL A 241 4.88 2.45 14.44
N TRP A 242 4.29 1.25 14.50
CA TRP A 242 4.93 0.09 15.13
C TRP A 242 6.23 -0.29 14.40
N GLY A 243 6.19 -0.52 13.09
CA GLY A 243 7.36 -0.93 12.31
C GLY A 243 8.51 0.07 12.40
N ASN A 244 8.20 1.36 12.29
CA ASN A 244 9.21 2.42 12.34
C ASN A 244 9.80 2.61 13.74
N LEU A 245 9.01 2.48 14.82
CA LEU A 245 9.54 2.49 16.18
C LEU A 245 10.50 1.32 16.42
N MET A 246 10.19 0.13 15.90
CA MET A 246 11.06 -1.03 16.02
C MET A 246 12.40 -0.81 15.31
N ILE A 247 12.40 -0.15 14.14
CA ILE A 247 13.61 0.20 13.40
C ILE A 247 14.43 1.22 14.19
N ILE A 248 13.81 2.32 14.62
CA ILE A 248 14.49 3.42 15.34
C ILE A 248 15.07 2.93 16.67
N LEU A 249 14.36 2.08 17.40
CA LEU A 249 14.82 1.53 18.68
C LEU A 249 15.77 0.33 18.54
N GLY A 250 16.08 -0.10 17.31
CA GLY A 250 16.93 -1.27 17.05
C GLY A 250 16.36 -2.60 17.54
N TYR A 251 15.05 -2.67 17.81
CA TYR A 251 14.40 -3.83 18.45
C TYR A 251 14.02 -4.95 17.45
N ILE A 252 14.65 -4.97 16.28
CA ILE A 252 14.39 -5.95 15.21
C ILE A 252 15.02 -7.30 15.56
N TYR A 253 16.23 -7.27 16.13
CA TYR A 253 17.00 -8.46 16.46
C TYR A 253 17.22 -8.54 17.97
N ASN A 254 17.20 -9.76 18.51
CA ASN A 254 17.58 -10.01 19.90
C ASN A 254 19.10 -10.15 20.03
N GLU A 255 19.58 -10.38 21.26
CA GLU A 255 21.00 -10.58 21.57
C GLU A 255 21.64 -11.76 20.82
N ASN A 256 20.83 -12.72 20.33
CA ASN A 256 21.29 -13.87 19.55
C ASN A 256 21.32 -13.59 18.03
N GLY A 257 20.99 -12.37 17.58
CA GLY A 257 20.88 -12.03 16.16
C GLY A 257 19.62 -12.60 15.48
N GLU A 258 18.67 -13.11 16.25
CA GLU A 258 17.39 -13.62 15.73
C GLU A 258 16.33 -12.53 15.73
N ARG A 259 15.37 -12.61 14.80
CA ARG A 259 14.25 -11.65 14.74
C ARG A 259 13.43 -11.72 16.02
N THR A 260 13.18 -10.56 16.65
CA THR A 260 12.36 -10.49 17.86
C THR A 260 10.93 -10.94 17.58
N LEU A 261 10.27 -11.52 18.59
CA LEU A 261 8.87 -11.93 18.49
C LEU A 261 7.96 -10.76 18.06
N SER A 262 8.22 -9.55 18.59
CA SER A 262 7.49 -8.34 18.22
C SER A 262 7.61 -8.04 16.72
N PHE A 263 8.83 -8.13 16.15
CA PHE A 263 9.04 -7.92 14.72
C PHE A 263 8.39 -9.02 13.86
N MET A 264 8.41 -10.27 14.33
CA MET A 264 7.72 -11.37 13.65
C MET A 264 6.19 -11.17 13.63
N VAL A 265 5.60 -10.73 14.74
CA VAL A 265 4.17 -10.41 14.81
C VAL A 265 3.82 -9.25 13.89
N PHE A 266 4.62 -8.18 13.93
CA PHE A 266 4.46 -7.05 13.01
C PHE A 266 4.46 -7.50 11.54
N ASN A 267 5.45 -8.30 11.12
CA ASN A 267 5.52 -8.80 9.74
C ASN A 267 4.29 -9.61 9.34
N LYS A 268 3.76 -10.45 10.25
CA LYS A 268 2.52 -11.20 9.97
C LYS A 268 1.32 -10.26 9.84
N CYS A 269 1.22 -9.25 10.71
CA CYS A 269 0.14 -8.26 10.64
C CYS A 269 0.20 -7.41 9.36
N ASP A 270 1.38 -6.97 8.92
CA ASP A 270 1.59 -6.25 7.65
C ASP A 270 1.14 -7.11 6.45
N MET A 271 1.56 -8.38 6.42
CA MET A 271 1.14 -9.32 5.38
C MET A 271 -0.38 -9.54 5.37
N ILE A 272 -0.99 -9.74 6.54
CA ILE A 272 -2.45 -9.90 6.67
C ILE A 272 -3.16 -8.65 6.17
N TYR A 273 -2.69 -7.46 6.54
CA TYR A 273 -3.25 -6.20 6.06
C TYR A 273 -3.19 -6.12 4.53
N ARG A 274 -2.05 -6.46 3.92
CA ARG A 274 -1.88 -6.45 2.46
C ARG A 274 -2.82 -7.41 1.74
N ILE A 275 -3.13 -8.57 2.32
CA ILE A 275 -4.12 -9.53 1.80
C ILE A 275 -5.55 -8.98 1.93
N ILE A 276 -5.89 -8.47 3.11
CA ILE A 276 -7.24 -7.98 3.42
C ILE A 276 -7.55 -6.70 2.64
N SER A 277 -6.54 -5.88 2.35
CA SER A 277 -6.75 -4.54 1.80
C SER A 277 -7.50 -4.48 0.46
N PRO A 278 -7.18 -5.28 -0.58
CA PRO A 278 -8.02 -5.31 -1.79
C PRO A 278 -9.39 -5.93 -1.55
N ILE A 279 -9.53 -6.85 -0.59
CA ILE A 279 -10.80 -7.50 -0.24
C ILE A 279 -11.75 -6.49 0.40
N THR A 280 -11.26 -5.64 1.31
CA THR A 280 -12.09 -4.60 1.95
C THR A 280 -12.59 -3.60 0.93
N MET A 281 -11.78 -3.23 -0.07
CA MET A 281 -12.23 -2.38 -1.17
C MET A 281 -13.47 -2.96 -1.89
N ILE A 282 -13.49 -4.28 -2.16
CA ILE A 282 -14.67 -4.99 -2.71
C ILE A 282 -15.82 -4.99 -1.70
N ALA A 283 -15.55 -5.32 -0.43
CA ALA A 283 -16.59 -5.51 0.58
C ALA A 283 -17.38 -4.22 0.91
N PHE A 284 -16.73 -3.06 0.83
CA PHE A 284 -17.35 -1.78 1.19
C PHE A 284 -18.05 -1.07 0.03
N ILE A 285 -17.70 -1.37 -1.23
CA ILE A 285 -18.41 -0.81 -2.38
C ILE A 285 -19.71 -1.59 -2.59
N GLU A 286 -20.86 -0.92 -2.48
CA GLU A 286 -22.19 -1.55 -2.47
C GLU A 286 -22.44 -2.48 -3.66
N VAL A 287 -22.04 -2.04 -4.87
CA VAL A 287 -22.21 -2.82 -6.11
C VAL A 287 -21.46 -4.14 -6.03
N TYR A 288 -20.26 -4.14 -5.44
CA TYR A 288 -19.49 -5.35 -5.24
C TYR A 288 -20.10 -6.25 -4.18
N ARG A 289 -20.39 -5.69 -3.00
CA ARG A 289 -21.01 -6.42 -1.88
C ARG A 289 -22.27 -7.16 -2.29
N TYR A 290 -23.20 -6.48 -2.97
CA TYR A 290 -24.45 -7.09 -3.41
C TYR A 290 -24.23 -8.29 -4.34
N ARG A 291 -23.32 -8.14 -5.30
CA ARG A 291 -23.03 -9.20 -6.29
C ARG A 291 -22.20 -10.34 -5.69
N PHE A 292 -21.30 -10.04 -4.76
CA PHE A 292 -20.53 -11.04 -4.04
C PHE A 292 -21.44 -11.89 -3.15
N LEU A 293 -22.35 -11.27 -2.39
CA LEU A 293 -23.36 -12.00 -1.62
C LEU A 293 -24.27 -12.86 -2.53
N LYS A 294 -24.65 -12.34 -3.69
CA LYS A 294 -25.42 -13.11 -4.67
C LYS A 294 -24.68 -14.38 -5.15
N TRP A 295 -23.35 -14.36 -5.23
CA TRP A 295 -22.57 -15.55 -5.58
C TRP A 295 -22.65 -16.65 -4.53
N PHE A 296 -22.75 -16.30 -3.25
CA PHE A 296 -22.92 -17.25 -2.15
C PHE A 296 -24.39 -17.62 -1.89
N GLY A 297 -25.28 -17.38 -2.87
CA GLY A 297 -26.71 -17.71 -2.75
C GLY A 297 -27.48 -16.79 -1.81
N TYR A 298 -26.86 -15.72 -1.29
CA TYR A 298 -27.56 -14.70 -0.49
C TYR A 298 -28.31 -13.75 -1.43
N GLU A 299 -29.55 -14.09 -1.77
CA GLU A 299 -30.47 -13.10 -2.33
C GLU A 299 -30.90 -12.12 -1.24
N TYR A 300 -30.18 -11.00 -1.14
CA TYR A 300 -30.64 -9.87 -0.35
C TYR A 300 -31.94 -9.36 -0.99
N LYS A 301 -33.06 -9.81 -0.42
CA LYS A 301 -34.44 -9.58 -0.86
C LYS A 301 -34.66 -8.08 -1.14
N LYS A 302 -34.67 -7.72 -2.42
CA LYS A 302 -35.66 -6.83 -3.07
C LYS A 302 -36.20 -5.64 -2.26
N LYS A 303 -35.38 -4.89 -1.52
CA LYS A 303 -35.78 -3.61 -0.87
C LYS A 303 -35.22 -2.35 -1.55
N LEU A 304 -34.34 -2.49 -2.55
CA LEU A 304 -33.82 -1.36 -3.34
C LEU A 304 -34.59 -1.11 -4.64
N GLN A 305 -35.27 -2.12 -5.20
CA GLN A 305 -36.11 -1.95 -6.40
C GLN A 305 -37.56 -1.52 -6.11
N SER A 306 -38.05 -1.68 -4.88
CA SER A 306 -39.37 -1.17 -4.49
C SER A 306 -39.41 0.35 -4.27
N LEU A 307 -38.25 1.01 -4.19
CA LEU A 307 -38.15 2.48 -4.12
C LEU A 307 -38.23 3.18 -5.49
N LYS A 308 -38.37 2.43 -6.58
CA LYS A 308 -38.59 2.97 -7.94
C LYS A 308 -40.01 2.77 -8.48
N ILE A 309 -40.96 2.26 -7.68
CA ILE A 309 -42.30 1.88 -8.19
C ILE A 309 -43.48 2.53 -7.43
N THR A 310 -43.27 3.36 -6.39
CA THR A 310 -44.40 3.89 -5.58
C THR A 310 -44.41 5.40 -5.28
N THR A 311 -43.76 6.25 -6.09
CA THR A 311 -43.80 7.72 -5.92
C THR A 311 -44.19 8.54 -7.16
N PHE A 312 -44.89 7.95 -8.14
CA PHE A 312 -45.63 8.73 -9.16
C PHE A 312 -46.99 8.10 -9.46
N ILE A 313 -47.83 7.97 -8.43
CA ILE A 313 -49.29 7.93 -8.58
C ILE A 313 -49.86 8.93 -7.57
N LYS A 314 -50.62 9.90 -8.11
CA LYS A 314 -51.43 10.95 -7.45
C LYS A 314 -50.69 12.12 -6.79
N TYR A 315 -50.51 13.20 -7.55
CA TYR A 315 -50.96 14.57 -7.21
C TYR A 315 -50.96 15.47 -8.47
N ARG A 316 -51.94 15.27 -9.36
CA ARG A 316 -52.85 16.29 -9.92
C ARG A 316 -53.78 15.64 -10.94
#